data_AF-A0A948AND3-F1
#
_entry.id   AF-A0A948AND3-F1
#
_cell.length_a   1.000
_cell.length_b   1.000
_cell.length_c   1.000
_cell.angle_alpha   90.00
_cell.angle_beta   90.00
_cell.angle_gamma   90.00
#
_symmetry.space_group_name_H-M   'P 1'
#
loop_
_entity.id
_entity.type
_entity.pdbx_description
1 polymer ?
#
loop_
_entity_poly.entity_id
_entity_poly.type
_entity_poly.pdbx_seq_one_letter_code
_entity_poly.pdbx_strand_id
1 'polypeptide(L)'
;GRAARQDANLVLLDELGSHLAAAGIVPAAFPLVLQYNHRDLPDAVPPKDMDRLLNGRGWPAVPACALTGEGVEATLETLFSRLPSG
;
A
#
# COMPACT_ATOMS: atom_id res chain seq x y z
N GLY A 1 -16.98 -9.82 1.89
CA GLY A 1 -17.61 -8.51 1.63
C GLY A 1 -16.57 -7.40 1.66
N ARG A 2 -16.93 -6.17 1.28
CA ARG A 2 -16.02 -4.99 1.29
C ARG A 2 -15.37 -4.75 2.66
N ALA A 3 -16.14 -4.81 3.75
CA ALA A 3 -15.63 -4.66 5.12
C ALA A 3 -14.56 -5.71 5.47
N ALA A 4 -14.85 -7.00 5.24
CA ALA A 4 -13.88 -8.08 5.50
C ALA A 4 -12.56 -7.93 4.72
N ARG A 5 -12.60 -7.38 3.49
CA ARG A 5 -11.37 -7.07 2.72
C ARG A 5 -10.56 -5.94 3.37
N GLN A 6 -11.25 -4.93 3.92
CA GLN A 6 -10.59 -3.81 4.59
C GLN A 6 -9.99 -4.23 5.94
N ASP A 7 -10.71 -5.04 6.71
CA ASP A 7 -10.21 -5.60 7.97
C ASP A 7 -8.98 -6.48 7.72
N ALA A 8 -9.03 -7.33 6.69
CA ALA A 8 -7.87 -8.13 6.28
C ALA A 8 -6.67 -7.26 5.88
N ASN A 9 -6.89 -6.16 5.16
CA ASN A 9 -5.80 -5.24 4.80
C ASN A 9 -5.16 -4.61 6.04
N LEU A 10 -5.94 -4.23 7.06
CA LEU A 10 -5.41 -3.70 8.31
C LEU A 10 -4.58 -4.73 9.08
N VAL A 11 -5.07 -5.97 9.15
CA VAL A 11 -4.33 -7.08 9.78
C VAL A 11 -2.99 -7.30 9.06
N LEU A 12 -2.99 -7.34 7.72
CA LEU A 12 -1.76 -7.52 6.94
C LEU A 12 -0.75 -6.37 7.14
N LEU A 13 -1.22 -5.14 7.31
CA LEU A 13 -0.35 -3.99 7.60
C LEU A 13 0.27 -4.07 9.00
N ASP A 14 -0.48 -4.56 9.98
CA ASP A 14 0.02 -4.79 11.35
C ASP A 14 1.04 -5.94 11.39
N GLU A 15 0.75 -7.04 10.67
CA GLU A 15 1.66 -8.17 10.50
C GLU A 15 2.96 -7.74 9.82
N LEU A 16 2.89 -6.91 8.77
CA LEU A 16 4.07 -6.35 8.14
C LEU A 16 4.91 -5.53 9.13
N GLY A 17 4.27 -4.69 9.95
CA GLY A 17 4.95 -3.93 11.00
C GLY A 17 5.67 -4.84 12.01
N SER A 18 4.99 -5.91 12.44
CA SER A 18 5.54 -6.92 13.35
C SER A 18 6.74 -7.67 12.74
N HIS A 19 6.66 -8.06 11.46
CA HIS A 19 7.77 -8.70 10.75
C HIS A 19 8.99 -7.79 10.60
N LEU A 20 8.78 -6.51 10.25
CA LEU A 20 9.88 -5.54 10.14
C LEU A 20 10.56 -5.32 11.50
N ALA A 21 9.77 -5.18 12.57
CA ALA A 21 10.28 -5.03 13.92
C ALA A 21 11.10 -6.26 14.37
N ALA A 22 10.61 -7.48 14.10
CA ALA A 22 11.31 -8.72 14.41
C ALA A 22 12.65 -8.85 13.66
N ALA A 23 12.75 -8.26 12.45
CA ALA A 23 13.98 -8.18 11.68
C ALA A 23 14.93 -7.04 12.12
N GLY A 24 14.57 -6.27 13.15
CA GLY A 24 15.34 -5.10 13.60
C GLY A 24 15.28 -3.91 12.65
N ILE A 25 14.34 -3.90 11.71
CA ILE A 25 14.15 -2.83 10.73
C ILE A 25 13.22 -1.78 11.33
N VAL A 26 13.68 -0.54 11.40
CA VAL A 26 12.83 0.60 11.78
C VAL A 26 11.82 0.84 10.65
N PRO A 27 10.50 0.74 10.88
CA PRO A 27 9.51 0.89 9.81
C PRO A 27 9.58 2.22 9.06
N ALA A 28 10.02 3.29 9.73
CA ALA A 28 10.24 4.60 9.10
C ALA A 28 11.41 4.62 8.10
N ALA A 29 12.39 3.71 8.25
CA ALA A 29 13.52 3.56 7.35
C ALA A 29 13.25 2.55 6.23
N PHE A 30 12.13 1.83 6.28
CA PHE A 30 11.77 0.85 5.25
C PHE A 30 11.06 1.55 4.07
N PRO A 31 11.57 1.41 2.84
CA PRO A 31 10.92 1.97 1.66
C PRO A 31 9.62 1.20 1.39
N LEU A 32 8.49 1.87 1.54
CA LEU A 32 7.15 1.30 1.36
C LEU A 32 6.26 2.22 0.53
N VAL A 33 5.50 1.62 -0.38
CA VAL A 33 4.44 2.25 -1.19
C VAL A 33 3.20 1.39 -1.10
N LEU A 34 2.04 2.00 -0.87
CA LEU A 34 0.77 1.31 -0.94
C LEU A 34 0.26 1.29 -2.39
N GLN A 35 -0.14 0.14 -2.89
CA GLN A 35 -0.80 0.03 -4.19
C GLN A 35 -2.28 -0.32 -3.98
N TYR A 36 -3.18 0.60 -4.31
CA TYR A 36 -4.62 0.36 -4.25
C TYR A 36 -5.08 -0.31 -5.54
N ASN A 37 -4.84 -1.62 -5.62
CA ASN A 37 -5.10 -2.44 -6.81
C ASN A 37 -6.61 -2.72 -7.02
N HIS A 38 -6.95 -3.29 -8.18
CA HIS A 38 -8.30 -3.67 -8.62
C HIS A 38 -9.25 -2.47 -8.81
N ARG A 39 -8.75 -1.36 -9.37
CA ARG A 39 -9.58 -0.16 -9.65
C ARG A 39 -10.62 -0.36 -10.74
N ASP A 40 -10.53 -1.43 -11.51
CA ASP A 40 -11.49 -1.85 -12.53
C ASP A 40 -12.81 -2.40 -11.94
N LEU A 41 -12.84 -2.79 -10.67
CA LEU A 41 -14.03 -3.34 -10.05
C LEU A 41 -15.12 -2.27 -9.84
N PRO A 42 -16.40 -2.56 -10.18
CA PRO A 42 -17.49 -1.59 -10.04
C PRO A 42 -17.79 -1.22 -8.58
N ASP A 43 -17.38 -2.05 -7.62
CA ASP A 43 -17.52 -1.82 -6.17
C ASP A 43 -16.22 -1.34 -5.50
N ALA A 44 -15.21 -0.93 -6.29
CA ALA A 44 -13.93 -0.47 -5.78
C ALA A 44 -14.11 0.74 -4.84
N VAL A 45 -13.47 0.66 -3.67
CA VAL A 45 -13.46 1.75 -2.69
C VAL A 45 -12.68 2.93 -3.26
N PRO A 46 -13.19 4.18 -3.24
CA PRO A 46 -12.44 5.32 -3.74
C PRO A 46 -11.05 5.42 -3.08
N PRO A 47 -9.97 5.73 -3.83
CA PRO A 47 -8.62 5.81 -3.28
C PRO A 47 -8.51 6.71 -2.05
N LYS A 48 -9.22 7.84 -2.04
CA LYS A 48 -9.28 8.75 -0.89
C LYS A 48 -9.82 8.09 0.39
N ASP A 49 -10.82 7.21 0.25
CA ASP A 49 -11.39 6.51 1.40
C ASP A 49 -10.49 5.35 1.84
N MET A 50 -9.83 4.67 0.90
CA MET A 50 -8.78 3.69 1.22
C MET A 50 -7.64 4.35 1.99
N ASP A 51 -7.23 5.54 1.59
CA ASP A 51 -6.14 6.28 2.24
C ASP A 51 -6.46 6.63 3.69
N ARG A 52 -7.66 7.16 3.95
CA ARG A 52 -8.12 7.43 5.32
C ARG A 52 -8.16 6.19 6.21
N LEU A 53 -8.48 5.03 5.62
CA LEU A 53 -8.66 3.78 6.37
C LEU A 53 -7.33 3.03 6.59
N LEU A 54 -6.50 2.93 5.56
CA LEU A 54 -5.34 2.03 5.52
C LEU A 54 -4.02 2.77 5.68
N ASN A 55 -3.98 4.08 5.37
CA ASN A 55 -2.74 4.83 5.26
C ASN A 55 -2.57 5.86 6.37
N GLY A 56 -2.83 5.46 7.62
CA GLY A 56 -2.67 6.35 8.79
C GLY A 56 -1.24 6.89 8.97
N ARG A 57 -0.24 6.31 8.29
CA ARG A 57 1.17 6.73 8.30
C ARG A 57 1.56 7.66 7.14
N GLY A 58 0.64 7.90 6.19
CA GLY A 58 0.90 8.81 5.06
C GLY A 58 1.98 8.31 4.10
N TRP A 59 2.09 7.00 3.89
CA TRP A 59 2.95 6.44 2.86
C TRP A 59 2.47 6.84 1.46
N PRO A 60 3.34 6.93 0.46
CA PRO A 60 2.90 7.13 -0.92
C PRO A 60 1.95 6.00 -1.31
N ALA A 61 0.87 6.38 -1.98
CA ALA A 61 -0.15 5.45 -2.42
C ALA A 61 -0.50 5.67 -3.89
N VAL A 62 -0.59 4.59 -4.66
CA VAL A 62 -0.84 4.62 -6.10
C VAL A 62 -2.10 3.79 -6.40
N PRO A 63 -3.16 4.38 -7.01
CA PRO A 63 -4.26 3.60 -7.55
C PRO A 63 -3.79 2.77 -8.75
N ALA A 64 -4.20 1.50 -8.82
CA ALA A 64 -3.72 0.62 -9.88
C ALA A 64 -4.77 -0.41 -10.36
N CYS A 65 -4.60 -0.84 -11.60
CA CYS A 65 -5.24 -2.04 -12.13
C CYS A 65 -4.16 -2.93 -12.76
N ALA A 66 -3.79 -4.00 -12.04
CA ALA A 66 -2.78 -4.93 -12.52
C ALA A 66 -3.16 -5.64 -13.84
N LEU A 67 -4.46 -5.75 -14.14
CA LEU A 67 -4.94 -6.38 -15.38
C LEU A 67 -4.70 -5.49 -16.62
N THR A 68 -4.76 -4.17 -16.46
CA THR A 68 -4.51 -3.21 -17.55
C THR A 68 -3.09 -2.65 -17.54
N GLY A 69 -2.34 -2.86 -16.45
CA GLY A 69 -1.02 -2.28 -16.21
C GLY A 69 -1.06 -0.86 -15.65
N GLU A 70 -2.25 -0.25 -15.53
CA GLU A 70 -2.40 1.11 -15.02
C GLU A 70 -1.90 1.21 -13.57
N GLY A 71 -1.04 2.19 -13.29
CA GLY A 71 -0.47 2.44 -11.97
C GLY A 71 0.62 1.45 -11.51
N VAL A 72 0.89 0.37 -12.26
CA VAL A 72 1.90 -0.63 -11.89
C VAL A 72 3.31 -0.04 -11.97
N GLU A 73 3.67 0.57 -13.10
CA GLU A 73 4.97 1.21 -13.30
C GLU A 73 5.17 2.39 -12.34
N ALA A 74 4.16 3.26 -12.22
CA ALA A 74 4.18 4.37 -11.27
C ALA A 74 4.39 3.91 -9.82
N THR A 75 3.85 2.76 -9.41
CA THR A 75 4.11 2.18 -8.08
C THR A 75 5.58 1.82 -7.91
N LEU A 76 6.17 1.18 -8.91
CA LEU A 76 7.58 0.78 -8.89
C LEU A 76 8.52 1.99 -8.88
N GLU A 77 8.26 2.99 -9.72
CA GLU A 77 9.01 4.24 -9.75
C GLU A 77 8.94 4.98 -8.41
N THR A 78 7.75 5.06 -7.81
CA THR A 78 7.55 5.66 -6.49
C THR A 78 8.31 4.91 -5.41
N LEU A 79 8.42 3.58 -5.52
CA LEU A 79 9.20 2.79 -4.57
C LEU A 79 10.70 3.08 -4.73
N PHE A 80 11.20 3.11 -5.97
CA PHE A 80 12.61 3.43 -6.23
C PHE A 80 13.00 4.83 -5.73
N SER A 81 12.12 5.82 -5.86
CA SER A 81 12.40 7.17 -5.34
C SER A 81 12.47 7.23 -3.80
N ARG A 82 12.04 6.17 -3.09
CA ARG A 82 12.14 6.07 -1.63
C ARG A 82 13.37 5.30 -1.16
N LEU A 83 14.10 4.65 -2.07
CA LEU A 83 15.34 3.98 -1.70
C LEU A 83 16.34 5.04 -1.19
N PRO A 84 17.12 4.74 -0.14
CA PRO A 84 18.19 5.63 0.29
C PRO A 84 19.13 5.88 -0.89
N SER A 85 19.49 7.13 -1.14
CA SER A 85 20.66 7.45 -1.95
C SER A 85 21.87 6.81 -1.28
N GLY A 86 22.59 5.94 -1.99
CA GLY A 86 23.82 5.32 -1.50
C GLY A 86 24.91 6.33 -1.17
#